data_AF-A0A0Q8J7L0-F1
#
_entry.id   AF-A0A0Q8J7L0-F1
#
_cell.length_a   1.000
_cell.length_b   1.000
_cell.length_c   1.000
_cell.angle_alpha   90.00
_cell.angle_beta   90.00
_cell.angle_gamma   90.00
#
_symmetry.space_group_name_H-M   'P 1'
#
loop_
_entity.id
_entity.type
_entity.pdbx_description
1 polymer ?
#
loop_
_entity_poly.entity_id
_entity_poly.type
_entity_poly.pdbx_seq_one_letter_code
_entity_poly.pdbx_strand_id
1 'polypeptide(L)'
;MQSIVFALGYKVEYRDDIIERCDDVILEVMVSDRKFIITRKVKRPFDVIVEDPDGATAEFISEREYSRFLLSLWRLEDPVLTTVASASTHIYSPQILPLFYLDQDHGYSDEYYSAQKFIKNQYAEAMRLVFSLGPRNSFDKRRARNELKDQLEYLDRAIIRSEKSMAELVSDLGGPRRSVPEINLDLKVAIDGLEALRGGGDLSEQVDVELDIRIARLQKQGRELAQERLELEARVRGFEQIKHEIEVEADTLSLNEEARRVFASFDAICASENCGLFVRSSATYGKSLLYLKDQIKDLERSNLIHQRRTNEIVRELSRLDLEISTARQERLDSVNQSSVATLVGAVSQLTEQVIQLRRASQLEEELIRIESDYVAKLDEREKVHSRLSNLDAHSSAADLDLLRIRTAIAERIKFWLGVLRTPNVSLDVQVDRDFNVVFGGQKVTKFKGSTLTRIILAIRTAAFDVVTQPENPGPRFFILDTPRQQDISRDDLAEYIKQIKLLASERSAQVIYSTTNHRYDQGQDDTEWTPDFVGLDHPMFLGIESPRL
;
A
#
# COMPACT_ATOMS: atom_id res chain seq x y z
N MET A 1 -6.35 42.38 -9.80
CA MET A 1 -6.45 40.91 -9.72
C MET A 1 -5.14 40.27 -9.29
N GLN A 2 -4.07 40.41 -10.08
CA GLN A 2 -2.75 39.85 -9.77
C GLN A 2 -2.23 40.17 -8.37
N SER A 3 -2.46 41.38 -7.85
CA SER A 3 -2.07 41.78 -6.48
C SER A 3 -2.73 40.93 -5.38
N ILE A 4 -3.99 40.52 -5.55
CA ILE A 4 -4.70 39.69 -4.57
C ILE A 4 -4.01 38.33 -4.47
N VAL A 5 -3.82 37.65 -5.61
CA VAL A 5 -3.18 36.32 -5.62
C VAL A 5 -1.70 36.39 -5.24
N PHE A 6 -1.02 37.49 -5.55
CA PHE A 6 0.34 37.75 -5.06
C PHE A 6 0.36 37.80 -3.53
N ALA A 7 -0.52 38.54 -2.88
CA ALA A 7 -0.59 38.51 -1.41
C ALA A 7 -0.87 37.11 -0.87
N LEU A 8 -1.66 36.29 -1.58
CA LEU A 8 -1.92 34.88 -1.23
C LEU A 8 -0.79 33.89 -1.57
N GLY A 9 0.38 34.39 -1.99
CA GLY A 9 1.60 33.61 -2.21
C GLY A 9 1.88 33.26 -3.66
N TYR A 10 0.96 33.50 -4.60
CA TYR A 10 1.19 33.24 -6.03
C TYR A 10 2.36 34.08 -6.55
N LYS A 11 3.19 33.50 -7.43
CA LYS A 11 4.26 34.27 -8.08
C LYS A 11 3.66 35.10 -9.21
N VAL A 12 3.84 36.40 -9.14
CA VAL A 12 3.43 37.36 -10.18
C VAL A 12 4.66 38.15 -10.60
N GLU A 13 4.84 38.30 -11.91
CA GLU A 13 5.88 39.16 -12.49
C GLU A 13 5.22 40.48 -12.87
N TYR A 14 5.41 41.50 -12.03
CA TYR A 14 4.88 42.84 -12.28
C TYR A 14 5.72 43.57 -13.33
N ARG A 15 5.09 44.51 -14.03
CA ARG A 15 5.79 45.45 -14.91
C ARG A 15 6.71 46.38 -14.12
N ASP A 16 7.76 46.86 -14.77
CA ASP A 16 8.77 47.73 -14.16
C ASP A 16 8.17 48.99 -13.51
N ASP A 17 7.14 49.59 -14.13
CA ASP A 17 6.49 50.78 -13.59
C ASP A 17 5.78 50.55 -12.24
N ILE A 18 5.31 49.32 -11.98
CA ILE A 18 4.77 48.93 -10.68
C ILE A 18 5.90 48.72 -9.68
N ILE A 19 6.96 48.00 -10.08
CA ILE A 19 8.11 47.68 -9.22
C ILE A 19 8.82 48.96 -8.76
N GLU A 20 8.92 49.97 -9.63
CA GLU A 20 9.55 51.25 -9.30
C GLU A 20 8.72 52.10 -8.32
N ARG A 21 7.38 52.01 -8.40
CA ARG A 21 6.47 52.92 -7.68
C ARG A 21 5.80 52.32 -6.45
N CYS A 22 5.79 51.00 -6.32
CA CYS A 22 5.12 50.29 -5.23
C CYS A 22 6.16 49.52 -4.40
N ASP A 23 6.07 49.66 -3.07
CA ASP A 23 6.90 48.88 -2.15
C ASP A 23 6.21 47.57 -1.76
N ASP A 24 4.91 47.65 -1.47
CA ASP A 24 4.15 46.57 -0.82
C ASP A 24 2.78 46.37 -1.48
N VAL A 25 2.27 45.15 -1.37
CA VAL A 25 0.85 44.82 -1.60
C VAL A 25 0.21 44.53 -0.26
N ILE A 26 -0.87 45.25 0.07
CA ILE A 26 -1.65 45.06 1.29
C ILE A 26 -3.00 44.46 0.91
N LEU A 27 -3.31 43.30 1.48
CA LEU A 27 -4.58 42.60 1.31
C LEU A 27 -5.24 42.44 2.68
N GLU A 28 -6.42 43.03 2.84
CA GLU A 28 -7.26 42.78 4.01
C GLU A 28 -8.20 41.60 3.71
N VAL A 29 -8.23 40.60 4.60
CA VAL A 29 -9.12 39.44 4.46
C VAL A 29 -9.91 39.21 5.74
N MET A 30 -11.16 38.77 5.57
CA MET A 30 -12.04 38.37 6.68
C MET A 30 -12.21 36.86 6.65
N VAL A 31 -11.87 36.19 7.75
CA VAL A 31 -12.02 34.74 7.90
C VAL A 31 -12.79 34.45 9.18
N SER A 32 -14.02 33.94 9.07
CA SER A 32 -14.89 33.68 10.25
C SER A 32 -15.01 34.91 11.17
N ASP A 33 -15.32 36.07 10.58
CA ASP A 33 -15.44 37.38 11.26
C ASP A 33 -14.15 37.93 11.90
N ARG A 34 -13.00 37.31 11.66
CA ARG A 34 -11.68 37.78 12.07
C ARG A 34 -10.99 38.50 10.92
N LYS A 35 -10.57 39.75 11.14
CA LYS A 35 -9.81 40.57 10.16
C LYS A 35 -8.33 40.26 10.21
N PHE A 36 -7.75 39.91 9.07
CA PHE A 36 -6.31 39.77 8.88
C PHE A 36 -5.82 40.79 7.87
N ILE A 37 -4.61 41.32 8.09
CA ILE A 37 -3.94 42.21 7.14
C ILE A 37 -2.68 41.50 6.66
N ILE A 38 -2.62 41.22 5.36
CA ILE A 38 -1.50 40.54 4.70
C ILE A 38 -0.72 41.58 3.90
N THR A 39 0.52 41.84 4.28
CA THR A 39 1.43 42.74 3.58
C THR A 39 2.55 41.95 2.93
N ARG A 40 2.60 41.90 1.59
CA ARG A 40 3.69 41.25 0.85
C ARG A 40 4.59 42.27 0.16
N LYS A 41 5.89 42.21 0.41
CA LYS A 41 6.89 43.08 -0.21
C LYS A 41 7.07 42.73 -1.69
N VAL A 42 7.04 43.74 -2.57
CA VAL A 42 7.19 43.54 -4.02
C VAL A 42 8.66 43.33 -4.42
N LYS A 43 9.59 44.04 -3.75
CA LYS A 43 11.02 44.08 -4.10
C LYS A 43 11.86 42.97 -3.46
N ARG A 44 11.29 42.12 -2.62
CA ARG A 44 11.99 41.02 -1.93
C ARG A 44 11.55 39.66 -2.50
N PRO A 45 12.44 38.63 -2.50
CA PRO A 45 12.12 37.33 -3.11
C PRO A 45 10.88 36.65 -2.53
N PHE A 46 10.77 36.60 -1.20
CA PHE A 46 9.58 36.16 -0.47
C PHE A 46 9.59 36.76 0.93
N ASP A 47 8.66 37.68 1.20
CA ASP A 47 8.54 38.38 2.48
C ASP A 47 7.09 38.83 2.65
N VAL A 48 6.41 38.19 3.61
CA VAL A 48 5.00 38.42 3.93
C VAL A 48 4.85 38.67 5.41
N ILE A 49 4.21 39.77 5.78
CA ILE A 49 3.83 40.10 7.15
C ILE A 49 2.32 39.92 7.26
N VAL A 50 1.87 39.19 8.28
CA VAL A 50 0.45 39.00 8.58
C VAL A 50 0.14 39.56 9.96
N GLU A 51 -0.83 40.45 10.05
CA GLU A 51 -1.40 40.96 11.29
C GLU A 51 -2.71 40.20 11.60
N ASP A 52 -2.79 39.57 12.78
CA ASP A 52 -3.99 38.90 13.33
C ASP A 52 -4.94 39.97 13.95
N PRO A 53 -6.23 39.69 14.20
CA PRO A 53 -7.16 40.66 14.79
C PRO A 53 -6.74 41.20 16.15
N ASP A 54 -5.90 40.44 16.87
CA ASP A 54 -5.38 40.82 18.19
C ASP A 54 -4.17 41.78 18.10
N GLY A 55 -3.79 42.20 16.89
CA GLY A 55 -2.65 43.08 16.61
C GLY A 55 -1.29 42.37 16.65
N ALA A 56 -1.29 41.04 16.77
CA ALA A 56 -0.07 40.24 16.71
C ALA A 56 0.40 40.10 15.25
N THR A 57 1.68 40.40 15.00
CA THR A 57 2.28 40.29 13.66
C THR A 57 3.15 39.05 13.55
N ALA A 58 2.98 38.29 12.45
CA ALA A 58 3.84 37.19 12.05
C ALA A 58 4.53 37.51 10.72
N GLU A 59 5.86 37.39 10.68
CA GLU A 59 6.66 37.58 9.46
C GLU A 59 7.05 36.21 8.88
N PHE A 60 6.83 36.04 7.58
CA PHE A 60 7.12 34.83 6.82
C PHE A 60 8.11 35.12 5.70
N ILE A 61 9.32 34.61 5.84
CA ILE A 61 10.39 34.68 4.82
C ILE A 61 10.43 33.39 3.98
N SER A 62 9.73 32.34 4.44
CA SER A 62 9.64 31.04 3.78
C SER A 62 8.27 30.83 3.15
N GLU A 63 8.24 30.53 1.85
CA GLU A 63 7.00 30.17 1.12
C GLU A 63 6.30 28.96 1.75
N ARG A 64 7.07 28.04 2.33
CA ARG A 64 6.55 26.85 3.00
C ARG A 64 5.73 27.19 4.24
N GLU A 65 6.28 28.04 5.09
CA GLU A 65 5.64 28.43 6.35
C GLU A 65 4.39 29.25 6.07
N TYR A 66 4.47 30.18 5.12
CA TYR A 66 3.32 30.97 4.69
C TYR A 66 2.23 30.10 4.05
N SER A 67 2.61 29.13 3.22
CA SER A 67 1.63 28.19 2.63
C SER A 67 0.95 27.35 3.70
N ARG A 68 1.69 26.87 4.71
CA ARG A 68 1.11 26.13 5.84
C ARG A 68 0.12 27.00 6.62
N PHE A 69 0.47 28.27 6.84
CA PHE A 69 -0.44 29.24 7.46
C PHE A 69 -1.73 29.40 6.64
N LEU A 70 -1.65 29.62 5.33
CA LEU A 70 -2.82 29.76 4.46
C LEU A 70 -3.68 28.48 4.41
N LEU A 71 -3.07 27.30 4.30
CA LEU A 71 -3.79 26.03 4.34
C LEU A 71 -4.58 25.88 5.64
N SER A 72 -3.99 26.29 6.77
CA SER A 72 -4.69 26.29 8.07
C SER A 72 -5.88 27.25 8.10
N LEU A 73 -5.76 28.44 7.51
CA LEU A 73 -6.88 29.39 7.37
C LEU A 73 -8.01 28.81 6.49
N TRP A 74 -7.66 28.05 5.46
CA TRP A 74 -8.62 27.36 4.59
C TRP A 74 -9.13 26.03 5.18
N ARG A 75 -8.69 25.65 6.38
CA ARG A 75 -9.01 24.38 7.04
C ARG A 75 -8.65 23.15 6.19
N LEU A 76 -7.56 23.26 5.44
CA LEU A 76 -7.01 22.17 4.63
C LEU A 76 -5.89 21.46 5.39
N GLU A 77 -5.77 20.15 5.15
CA GLU A 77 -4.66 19.37 5.69
C GLU A 77 -3.32 19.74 5.02
N ASP A 78 -2.21 19.32 5.63
CA ASP A 78 -0.85 19.55 5.12
C ASP A 78 -0.11 18.22 4.91
N PRO A 79 -0.60 17.32 4.04
CA PRO A 79 -0.08 15.97 3.90
C PRO A 79 1.34 15.94 3.33
N VAL A 80 2.10 14.91 3.68
CA VAL A 80 3.41 14.64 3.06
C VAL A 80 3.21 13.90 1.73
N LEU A 81 3.52 14.58 0.64
CA LEU A 81 3.35 14.13 -0.73
C LEU A 81 4.66 13.69 -1.36
N THR A 82 4.56 13.04 -2.52
CA THR A 82 5.71 12.56 -3.29
C THR A 82 5.99 13.47 -4.49
N THR A 83 7.24 13.90 -4.65
CA THR A 83 7.69 14.64 -5.84
C THR A 83 7.76 13.75 -7.08
N VAL A 84 7.88 14.36 -8.26
CA VAL A 84 8.20 13.63 -9.52
C VAL A 84 9.52 12.85 -9.39
N ALA A 85 10.48 13.37 -8.62
CA ALA A 85 11.76 12.72 -8.30
C ALA A 85 11.66 11.71 -7.13
N SER A 86 10.46 11.32 -6.70
CA SER A 86 10.23 10.37 -5.59
C SER A 86 10.75 10.80 -4.21
N ALA A 87 10.93 12.10 -3.98
CA ALA A 87 11.29 12.66 -2.68
C ALA A 87 10.04 13.11 -1.89
N SER A 88 10.22 13.33 -0.58
CA SER A 88 9.19 13.92 0.30
C SER A 88 8.98 15.40 -0.03
N THR A 89 7.74 15.86 -0.06
CA THR A 89 7.38 17.26 -0.25
C THR A 89 6.00 17.59 0.31
N HIS A 90 5.60 18.85 0.19
CA HIS A 90 4.27 19.33 0.54
C HIS A 90 3.72 20.20 -0.60
N ILE A 91 2.41 20.44 -0.55
CA ILE A 91 1.74 21.35 -1.46
C ILE A 91 1.76 22.77 -0.90
N TYR A 92 2.01 23.76 -1.77
CA TYR A 92 2.06 25.18 -1.40
C TYR A 92 0.79 25.87 -1.90
N SER A 93 0.48 27.04 -1.32
CA SER A 93 -0.69 27.82 -1.73
C SER A 93 -0.71 28.11 -3.25
N PRO A 94 0.43 28.36 -3.94
CA PRO A 94 0.41 28.62 -5.38
C PRO A 94 0.00 27.42 -6.24
N GLN A 95 0.01 26.20 -5.71
CA GLN A 95 -0.52 25.02 -6.41
C GLN A 95 -2.02 24.82 -6.18
N ILE A 96 -2.59 25.39 -5.12
CA ILE A 96 -4.03 25.36 -4.84
C ILE A 96 -4.75 26.52 -5.55
N LEU A 97 -4.17 27.73 -5.51
CA LEU A 97 -4.79 28.94 -6.06
C LEU A 97 -5.29 28.79 -7.52
N PRO A 98 -4.60 28.11 -8.46
CA PRO A 98 -5.09 27.94 -9.83
C PRO A 98 -6.42 27.17 -9.98
N LEU A 99 -6.90 26.51 -8.92
CA LEU A 99 -8.24 25.92 -8.89
C LEU A 99 -9.33 26.99 -8.75
N PHE A 100 -8.99 28.14 -8.16
CA PHE A 100 -9.90 29.23 -7.83
C PHE A 100 -9.49 30.57 -8.45
N TYR A 101 -8.41 30.57 -9.22
CA TYR A 101 -7.85 31.73 -9.89
C TYR A 101 -7.71 31.44 -11.39
N LEU A 102 -8.27 32.33 -12.21
CA LEU A 102 -8.13 32.31 -13.66
C LEU A 102 -7.63 33.66 -14.16
N ASP A 103 -6.51 33.66 -14.87
CA ASP A 103 -6.02 34.81 -15.62
C ASP A 103 -6.17 34.64 -17.13
N GLN A 104 -6.06 35.74 -17.87
CA GLN A 104 -6.11 35.71 -19.33
C GLN A 104 -4.85 35.13 -19.98
N ASP A 105 -3.73 35.03 -19.25
CA ASP A 105 -2.45 34.60 -19.81
C ASP A 105 -2.34 33.07 -19.92
N HIS A 106 -2.69 32.37 -18.83
CA HIS A 106 -2.53 30.92 -18.73
C HIS A 106 -3.78 30.20 -18.21
N GLY A 107 -4.65 30.88 -17.46
CA GLY A 107 -5.81 30.30 -16.78
C GLY A 107 -6.79 29.60 -17.72
N TYR A 108 -6.94 30.09 -18.96
CA TYR A 108 -7.85 29.52 -19.96
C TYR A 108 -7.19 28.58 -20.98
N SER A 109 -5.93 28.18 -20.75
CA SER A 109 -5.19 27.34 -21.70
C SER A 109 -5.28 25.83 -21.42
N ASP A 110 -5.50 25.44 -20.17
CA ASP A 110 -5.49 24.05 -19.72
C ASP A 110 -6.43 23.86 -18.51
N GLU A 111 -6.79 22.61 -18.21
CA GLU A 111 -7.58 22.26 -17.02
C GLU A 111 -6.86 22.64 -15.73
N TYR A 112 -5.53 22.74 -15.72
CA TYR A 112 -4.74 23.16 -14.56
C TYR A 112 -3.36 23.67 -14.93
N TYR A 113 -3.13 24.95 -14.61
CA TYR A 113 -1.85 25.61 -14.78
C TYR A 113 -1.22 25.97 -13.43
N SER A 114 0.01 25.52 -13.22
CA SER A 114 0.86 25.96 -12.13
C SER A 114 2.26 26.17 -12.69
N ALA A 115 2.90 27.29 -12.33
CA ALA A 115 4.23 27.65 -12.81
C ALA A 115 5.29 26.58 -12.46
N GLN A 116 5.17 25.97 -11.28
CA GLN A 116 6.01 24.84 -10.87
C GLN A 116 5.17 23.56 -10.80
N LYS A 117 5.65 22.50 -11.47
CA LYS A 117 5.05 21.15 -11.49
C LYS A 117 6.05 20.13 -10.96
N PHE A 118 6.20 20.07 -9.64
CA PHE A 118 7.18 19.18 -8.97
C PHE A 118 6.52 18.05 -8.17
N ILE A 119 5.20 18.13 -7.91
CA ILE A 119 4.43 17.09 -7.22
C ILE A 119 3.90 16.08 -8.25
N LYS A 120 4.02 14.79 -7.95
CA LYS A 120 3.48 13.75 -8.83
C LYS A 120 1.94 13.83 -8.88
N ASN A 121 1.38 13.92 -10.09
CA ASN A 121 -0.07 14.14 -10.31
C ASN A 121 -0.61 15.39 -9.58
N GLN A 122 0.12 16.49 -9.63
CA GLN A 122 -0.16 17.71 -8.85
C GLN A 122 -1.61 18.21 -8.90
N TYR A 123 -2.24 18.22 -10.09
CA TYR A 123 -3.64 18.61 -10.23
C TYR A 123 -4.57 17.71 -9.39
N ALA A 124 -4.39 16.39 -9.49
CA ALA A 124 -5.18 15.44 -8.72
C ALA A 124 -4.93 15.57 -7.21
N GLU A 125 -3.69 15.85 -6.77
CA GLU A 125 -3.41 16.11 -5.35
C GLU A 125 -4.05 17.41 -4.86
N ALA A 126 -4.01 18.48 -5.67
CA ALA A 126 -4.64 19.75 -5.34
C ALA A 126 -6.17 19.59 -5.20
N MET A 127 -6.82 18.91 -6.16
CA MET A 127 -8.24 18.59 -6.09
C MET A 127 -8.57 17.71 -4.89
N ARG A 128 -7.80 16.64 -4.65
CA ARG A 128 -7.98 15.77 -3.48
C ARG A 128 -7.91 16.55 -2.18
N LEU A 129 -6.92 17.42 -2.03
CA LEU A 129 -6.72 18.20 -0.82
C LEU A 129 -7.93 19.08 -0.53
N VAL A 130 -8.40 19.82 -1.54
CA VAL A 130 -9.52 20.74 -1.40
C VAL A 130 -10.81 19.98 -1.05
N PHE A 131 -11.00 18.77 -1.60
CA PHE A 131 -12.14 17.92 -1.26
C PHE A 131 -11.94 17.04 -0.02
N SER A 132 -10.89 17.28 0.77
CA SER A 132 -10.56 16.48 1.97
C SER A 132 -10.44 14.97 1.71
N LEU A 133 -9.99 14.61 0.51
CA LEU A 133 -9.73 13.23 0.11
C LEU A 133 -8.30 12.86 0.45
N GLY A 134 -8.10 11.57 0.79
CA GLY A 134 -6.77 11.04 1.05
C GLY A 134 -5.82 11.24 -0.15
N PRO A 135 -4.54 11.57 0.12
CA PRO A 135 -3.54 11.84 -0.92
C PRO A 135 -3.34 10.63 -1.84
N ARG A 136 -3.19 10.86 -3.14
CA ARG A 136 -2.96 9.78 -4.12
C ARG A 136 -1.53 9.24 -4.01
N ASN A 137 -0.56 10.13 -3.78
CA ASN A 137 0.86 9.83 -3.73
C ASN A 137 1.45 10.25 -2.37
N SER A 138 0.91 9.70 -1.27
CA SER A 138 1.48 9.88 0.07
C SER A 138 2.90 9.29 0.16
N PHE A 139 3.84 10.11 0.62
CA PHE A 139 5.22 9.67 0.86
C PHE A 139 5.28 8.69 2.03
N ASP A 140 4.58 8.98 3.13
CA ASP A 140 4.58 8.14 4.33
C ASP A 140 4.00 6.75 4.07
N LYS A 141 2.86 6.68 3.37
CA LYS A 141 2.27 5.38 2.97
C LYS A 141 3.21 4.60 2.06
N ARG A 142 3.89 5.26 1.13
CA ARG A 142 4.87 4.62 0.24
C ARG A 142 6.07 4.11 1.04
N ARG A 143 6.61 4.92 1.96
CA ARG A 143 7.73 4.55 2.82
C ARG A 143 7.39 3.36 3.70
N ALA A 144 6.27 3.41 4.42
CA ALA A 144 5.81 2.31 5.26
C ALA A 144 5.58 1.02 4.45
N ARG A 145 5.02 1.14 3.24
CA ARG A 145 4.86 -0.01 2.34
C ARG A 145 6.20 -0.61 1.94
N ASN A 146 7.20 0.21 1.61
CA ASN A 146 8.53 -0.27 1.25
C ASN A 146 9.23 -0.95 2.43
N GLU A 147 9.21 -0.33 3.61
CA GLU A 147 9.78 -0.90 4.83
C GLU A 147 9.16 -2.25 5.18
N LEU A 148 7.83 -2.39 5.07
CA LEU A 148 7.14 -3.67 5.30
C LEU A 148 7.47 -4.73 4.22
N LYS A 149 7.67 -4.32 2.96
CA LYS A 149 8.10 -5.24 1.90
C LYS A 149 9.52 -5.74 2.13
N ASP A 150 10.43 -4.86 2.51
CA ASP A 150 11.81 -5.22 2.84
C ASP A 150 11.84 -6.18 4.06
N GLN A 151 11.00 -5.91 5.06
CA GLN A 151 10.80 -6.81 6.21
C GLN A 151 10.27 -8.18 5.77
N LEU A 152 9.28 -8.22 4.88
CA LEU A 152 8.71 -9.46 4.37
C LEU A 152 9.75 -10.28 3.60
N GLU A 153 10.53 -9.64 2.73
CA GLU A 153 11.59 -10.30 1.98
C GLU A 153 12.69 -10.86 2.90
N TYR A 154 13.05 -10.10 3.94
CA TYR A 154 13.97 -10.60 4.97
C TYR A 154 13.42 -11.84 5.68
N LEU A 155 12.15 -11.80 6.09
CA LEU A 155 11.48 -12.92 6.77
C LEU A 155 11.39 -14.14 5.86
N ASP A 156 11.00 -13.98 4.58
CA ASP A 156 10.95 -15.08 3.61
C ASP A 156 12.33 -15.75 3.46
N ARG A 157 13.40 -14.96 3.35
CA ARG A 157 14.78 -15.49 3.32
C ARG A 157 15.21 -16.14 4.63
N ALA A 158 14.73 -15.67 5.78
CA ALA A 158 15.03 -16.25 7.09
C ALA A 158 14.28 -17.57 7.30
N ILE A 159 13.03 -17.68 6.84
CA ILE A 159 12.20 -18.89 6.88
C ILE A 159 12.85 -19.99 6.04
N ILE A 160 13.23 -19.70 4.79
CA ILE A 160 13.90 -20.67 3.90
C ILE A 160 15.21 -21.18 4.52
N ARG A 161 16.00 -20.29 5.15
CA ARG A 161 17.23 -20.69 5.85
C ARG A 161 16.94 -21.62 7.04
N SER A 162 15.91 -21.29 7.81
CA SER A 162 15.52 -22.09 8.98
C SER A 162 15.00 -23.47 8.55
N GLU A 163 14.20 -23.53 7.48
CA GLU A 163 13.73 -24.79 6.88
C GLU A 163 14.89 -25.68 6.43
N LYS A 164 15.88 -25.10 5.76
CA LYS A 164 17.09 -25.82 5.36
C LYS A 164 17.87 -26.35 6.56
N SER A 165 18.08 -25.54 7.59
CA SER A 165 18.77 -25.97 8.82
C SER A 165 18.01 -27.07 9.57
N MET A 166 16.67 -27.00 9.61
CA MET A 166 15.86 -28.09 10.19
C MET A 166 16.02 -29.38 9.39
N ALA A 167 15.99 -29.31 8.06
CA ALA A 167 16.18 -30.49 7.21
C ALA A 167 17.57 -31.13 7.38
N GLU A 168 18.62 -30.31 7.53
CA GLU A 168 19.98 -30.78 7.81
C GLU A 168 20.06 -31.48 9.17
N LEU A 169 19.50 -30.90 10.24
CA LEU A 169 19.49 -31.50 11.57
C LEU A 169 18.67 -32.80 11.64
N VAL A 170 17.53 -32.85 10.96
CA VAL A 170 16.71 -34.06 10.84
C VAL A 170 17.48 -35.16 10.10
N SER A 171 18.25 -34.80 9.06
CA SER A 171 19.12 -35.74 8.36
C SER A 171 20.26 -36.25 9.27
N ASP A 172 20.85 -35.38 10.09
CA ASP A 172 21.94 -35.72 11.01
C ASP A 172 21.50 -36.62 12.18
N LEU A 173 20.24 -36.55 12.58
CA LEU A 173 19.62 -37.44 13.58
C LEU A 173 19.55 -38.90 13.10
N GLY A 174 19.44 -39.14 11.79
CA GLY A 174 19.56 -40.47 11.17
C GLY A 174 18.54 -41.52 11.63
N GLY A 175 17.43 -41.12 12.26
CA GLY A 175 16.42 -42.01 12.83
C GLY A 175 15.15 -41.29 13.27
N PRO A 176 14.13 -42.01 13.75
CA PRO A 176 12.88 -41.38 14.22
C PRO A 176 13.16 -40.46 15.41
N ARG A 177 12.48 -39.31 15.44
CA ARG A 177 12.60 -38.33 16.53
C ARG A 177 12.14 -38.97 17.83
N ARG A 178 12.95 -38.77 18.87
CA ARG A 178 12.69 -39.19 20.24
C ARG A 178 12.67 -37.95 21.10
N SER A 179 11.82 -37.92 22.11
CA SER A 179 11.78 -36.75 22.99
C SER A 179 13.08 -36.68 23.81
N VAL A 180 13.58 -35.45 24.06
CA VAL A 180 14.76 -35.23 24.91
C VAL A 180 14.66 -35.95 26.28
N PRO A 181 13.49 -35.99 26.96
CA PRO A 181 13.32 -36.78 28.19
C PRO A 181 13.55 -38.29 28.01
N GLU A 182 13.08 -38.88 26.90
CA GLU A 182 13.29 -40.31 26.62
C GLU A 182 14.77 -40.61 26.34
N ILE A 183 15.44 -39.77 25.54
CA ILE A 183 16.88 -39.92 25.26
C ILE A 183 17.69 -39.83 26.56
N ASN A 184 17.32 -38.91 27.46
CA ASN A 184 17.98 -38.76 28.76
C ASN A 184 17.75 -39.95 29.69
N LEU A 185 16.57 -40.59 29.62
CA LEU A 185 16.31 -41.81 30.36
C LEU A 185 17.20 -42.97 29.86
N ASP A 186 17.28 -43.16 28.55
CA ASP A 186 18.15 -44.18 27.93
C ASP A 186 19.63 -43.91 28.23
N LEU A 187 20.03 -42.64 28.22
CA LEU A 187 21.39 -42.21 28.58
C LEU A 187 21.72 -42.58 30.03
N LYS A 188 20.77 -42.37 30.94
CA LYS A 188 20.92 -42.74 32.35
C LYS A 188 21.09 -44.25 32.50
N VAL A 189 20.24 -45.05 31.83
CA VAL A 189 20.35 -46.52 31.85
C VAL A 189 21.72 -47.00 31.32
N ALA A 190 22.23 -46.39 30.25
CA ALA A 190 23.54 -46.75 29.69
C ALA A 190 24.71 -46.37 30.62
N ILE A 191 24.61 -45.24 31.33
CA ILE A 191 25.60 -44.81 32.34
C ILE A 191 25.56 -45.74 33.55
N ASP A 192 24.37 -46.05 34.07
CA ASP A 192 24.18 -46.95 35.21
C ASP A 192 24.73 -48.37 34.87
N GLY A 193 24.59 -48.82 33.62
CA GLY A 193 25.18 -50.07 33.11
C GLY A 193 26.72 -50.06 33.09
N LEU A 194 27.34 -48.93 32.68
CA LEU A 194 28.80 -48.76 32.76
C LEU A 194 29.31 -48.79 34.21
N GLU A 195 28.56 -48.19 35.14
CA GLU A 195 28.90 -48.21 36.56
C GLU A 195 28.78 -49.61 37.16
N ALA A 196 27.75 -50.38 36.78
CA ALA A 196 27.55 -51.76 37.20
C ALA A 196 28.70 -52.68 36.77
N LEU A 197 29.14 -52.59 35.49
CA LEU A 197 30.28 -53.36 34.97
C LEU A 197 31.62 -52.97 35.61
N ARG A 198 31.72 -51.76 36.18
CA ARG A 198 32.90 -51.28 36.91
C ARG A 198 32.92 -51.73 38.37
N GLY A 199 31.79 -52.21 38.91
CA GLY A 199 31.56 -52.53 40.32
C GLY A 199 32.15 -53.84 40.86
N GLY A 200 32.80 -54.68 40.04
CA GLY A 200 33.60 -55.82 40.50
C GLY A 200 32.83 -57.05 41.04
N GLY A 201 31.53 -57.17 40.78
CA GLY A 201 30.73 -58.40 41.02
C GLY A 201 31.06 -59.50 40.00
N ASP A 202 30.38 -60.66 40.08
CA ASP A 202 30.63 -61.81 39.18
C ASP A 202 30.48 -61.41 37.70
N LEU A 203 31.63 -61.17 37.07
CA LEU A 203 31.75 -60.48 35.79
C LEU A 203 31.11 -61.25 34.64
N SER A 204 30.99 -62.58 34.76
CA SER A 204 30.36 -63.43 33.73
C SER A 204 28.84 -63.25 33.72
N GLU A 205 28.21 -63.24 34.89
CA GLU A 205 26.76 -63.10 35.01
C GLU A 205 26.29 -61.70 34.61
N GLN A 206 27.09 -60.68 34.91
CA GLN A 206 26.81 -59.29 34.50
C GLN A 206 26.92 -59.08 32.99
N VAL A 207 27.85 -59.75 32.30
CA VAL A 207 27.97 -59.70 30.84
C VAL A 207 26.79 -60.38 30.15
N ASP A 208 26.32 -61.51 30.67
CA ASP A 208 25.16 -62.22 30.11
C ASP A 208 23.86 -61.41 30.27
N VAL A 209 23.68 -60.76 31.43
CA VAL A 209 22.56 -59.83 31.66
C VAL A 209 22.60 -58.65 30.69
N GLU A 210 23.78 -58.07 30.42
CA GLU A 210 23.91 -56.97 29.46
C GLU A 210 23.63 -57.41 28.02
N LEU A 211 24.08 -58.61 27.62
CA LEU A 211 23.76 -59.20 26.31
C LEU A 211 22.25 -59.46 26.16
N ASP A 212 21.57 -59.93 27.21
CA ASP A 212 20.12 -60.13 27.21
C ASP A 212 19.36 -58.79 27.12
N ILE A 213 19.81 -57.76 27.84
CA ILE A 213 19.27 -56.40 27.74
C ILE A 213 19.47 -55.84 26.32
N ARG A 214 20.64 -56.05 25.72
CA ARG A 214 20.95 -55.64 24.33
C ARG A 214 20.03 -56.33 23.32
N ILE A 215 19.85 -57.65 23.43
CA ILE A 215 18.95 -58.41 22.55
C ILE A 215 17.52 -57.91 22.69
N ALA A 216 17.03 -57.71 23.91
CA ALA A 216 15.68 -57.21 24.16
C ALA A 216 15.48 -55.79 23.59
N ARG A 217 16.51 -54.93 23.66
CA ARG A 217 16.50 -53.57 23.09
C ARG A 217 16.46 -53.59 21.57
N LEU A 218 17.32 -54.39 20.92
CA LEU A 218 17.32 -54.54 19.47
C LEU A 218 15.97 -55.07 18.95
N GLN A 219 15.37 -56.02 19.67
CA GLN A 219 14.02 -56.52 19.36
C GLN A 219 12.91 -55.47 19.56
N LYS A 220 13.07 -54.56 20.52
CA LYS A 220 12.14 -53.45 20.73
C LYS A 220 12.26 -52.43 19.57
N GLN A 221 13.48 -52.03 19.21
CA GLN A 221 13.73 -51.14 18.06
C GLN A 221 13.19 -51.73 16.75
N GLY A 222 13.39 -53.03 16.52
CA GLY A 222 12.83 -53.69 15.34
C GLY A 222 11.30 -53.65 15.29
N ARG A 223 10.61 -53.76 16.44
CA ARG A 223 9.14 -53.64 16.50
C ARG A 223 8.67 -52.22 16.22
N GLU A 224 9.35 -51.22 16.77
CA GLU A 224 9.05 -49.79 16.56
C GLU A 224 9.21 -49.41 15.08
N LEU A 225 10.32 -49.79 14.44
CA LEU A 225 10.56 -49.57 13.02
C LEU A 225 9.54 -50.31 12.12
N ALA A 226 9.13 -51.53 12.50
CA ALA A 226 8.10 -52.26 11.77
C ALA A 226 6.72 -51.56 11.84
N GLN A 227 6.40 -50.92 12.96
CA GLN A 227 5.18 -50.14 13.11
C GLN A 227 5.25 -48.84 12.29
N GLU A 228 6.37 -48.10 12.35
CA GLU A 228 6.59 -46.90 11.54
C GLU A 228 6.45 -47.21 10.04
N ARG A 229 7.01 -48.34 9.59
CA ARG A 229 6.86 -48.82 8.21
C ARG A 229 5.39 -48.99 7.83
N LEU A 230 4.59 -49.65 8.68
CA LEU A 230 3.17 -49.89 8.43
C LEU A 230 2.37 -48.57 8.32
N GLU A 231 2.69 -47.59 9.16
CA GLU A 231 2.05 -46.27 9.13
C GLU A 231 2.42 -45.49 7.86
N LEU A 232 3.71 -45.48 7.48
CA LEU A 232 4.18 -44.85 6.24
C LEU A 232 3.58 -45.52 5.00
N GLU A 233 3.52 -46.85 4.96
CA GLU A 233 2.87 -47.59 3.88
C GLU A 233 1.36 -47.27 3.79
N ALA A 234 0.68 -47.06 4.92
CA ALA A 234 -0.71 -46.63 4.92
C ALA A 234 -0.89 -45.21 4.34
N ARG A 235 0.01 -44.27 4.69
CA ARG A 235 0.00 -42.90 4.12
C ARG A 235 0.30 -42.89 2.62
N VAL A 236 1.27 -43.70 2.17
CA VAL A 236 1.59 -43.87 0.74
C VAL A 236 0.38 -44.42 -0.03
N ARG A 237 -0.38 -45.36 0.55
CA ARG A 237 -1.63 -45.86 -0.07
C ARG A 237 -2.74 -44.80 -0.09
N GLY A 238 -2.87 -43.99 0.96
CA GLY A 238 -3.86 -42.90 1.03
C GLY A 238 -3.59 -41.75 0.04
N PHE A 239 -2.34 -41.55 -0.36
CA PHE A 239 -1.94 -40.51 -1.32
C PHE A 239 -2.69 -40.62 -2.66
N GLU A 240 -2.79 -41.82 -3.23
CA GLU A 240 -3.44 -42.00 -4.54
C GLU A 240 -4.93 -41.61 -4.49
N GLN A 241 -5.58 -41.84 -3.35
CA GLN A 241 -6.97 -41.45 -3.16
C GLN A 241 -7.13 -39.92 -3.07
N ILE A 242 -6.29 -39.25 -2.27
CA ILE A 242 -6.32 -37.78 -2.13
C ILE A 242 -5.96 -37.10 -3.46
N LYS A 243 -4.94 -37.60 -4.16
CA LYS A 243 -4.55 -37.11 -5.48
C LYS A 243 -5.71 -37.22 -6.45
N HIS A 244 -6.38 -38.36 -6.50
CA HIS A 244 -7.54 -38.57 -7.36
C HIS A 244 -8.69 -37.60 -7.04
N GLU A 245 -8.99 -37.36 -5.76
CA GLU A 245 -10.03 -36.40 -5.35
C GLU A 245 -9.70 -34.96 -5.81
N ILE A 246 -8.45 -34.52 -5.64
CA ILE A 246 -7.99 -33.20 -6.09
C ILE A 246 -7.99 -33.09 -7.62
N GLU A 247 -7.59 -34.15 -8.33
CA GLU A 247 -7.65 -34.20 -9.80
C GLU A 247 -9.08 -34.09 -10.31
N VAL A 248 -10.05 -34.77 -9.70
CA VAL A 248 -11.47 -34.67 -10.03
C VAL A 248 -12.00 -33.25 -9.81
N GLU A 249 -11.61 -32.59 -8.72
CA GLU A 249 -11.97 -31.19 -8.46
C GLU A 249 -11.35 -30.23 -9.48
N ALA A 250 -10.07 -30.43 -9.81
CA ALA A 250 -9.36 -29.64 -10.82
C ALA A 250 -10.00 -29.79 -12.21
N ASP A 251 -10.38 -31.01 -12.60
CA ASP A 251 -11.07 -31.30 -13.85
C ASP A 251 -12.46 -30.66 -13.89
N THR A 252 -13.20 -30.69 -12.77
CA THR A 252 -14.50 -30.02 -12.66
C THR A 252 -14.37 -28.50 -12.82
N LEU A 253 -13.36 -27.89 -12.21
CA LEU A 253 -13.07 -26.46 -12.37
C LEU A 253 -12.60 -26.12 -13.79
N SER A 254 -11.83 -27.00 -14.43
CA SER A 254 -11.41 -26.86 -15.82
C SER A 254 -12.61 -26.90 -16.77
N LEU A 255 -13.52 -27.86 -16.58
CA LEU A 255 -14.77 -27.97 -17.34
C LEU A 255 -15.64 -26.71 -17.18
N ASN A 256 -15.71 -26.13 -15.98
CA ASN A 256 -16.44 -24.88 -15.74
C ASN A 256 -15.82 -23.69 -16.49
N GLU A 257 -14.49 -23.61 -16.55
CA GLU A 257 -13.78 -22.56 -17.31
C GLU A 257 -13.93 -22.75 -18.83
N GLU A 258 -13.90 -23.99 -19.33
CA GLU A 258 -14.14 -24.30 -20.74
C GLU A 258 -15.58 -24.01 -21.15
N ALA A 259 -16.57 -24.44 -20.35
CA ALA A 259 -17.97 -24.13 -20.57
C ALA A 259 -18.19 -22.61 -20.62
N ARG A 260 -17.54 -21.85 -19.73
CA ARG A 260 -17.55 -20.38 -19.75
C ARG A 260 -16.96 -19.80 -21.03
N ARG A 261 -15.80 -20.31 -21.51
CA ARG A 261 -15.20 -19.85 -22.78
C ARG A 261 -16.15 -20.06 -23.96
N VAL A 262 -16.84 -21.20 -23.97
CA VAL A 262 -17.87 -21.50 -24.97
C VAL A 262 -19.04 -20.51 -24.83
N PHE A 263 -19.55 -20.24 -23.63
CA PHE A 263 -20.62 -19.25 -23.41
C PHE A 263 -20.22 -17.81 -23.76
N ALA A 264 -18.95 -17.44 -23.57
CA ALA A 264 -18.43 -16.14 -23.98
C ALA A 264 -18.25 -16.01 -25.50
N SER A 265 -18.16 -17.14 -26.23
CA SER A 265 -18.02 -17.17 -27.69
C SER A 265 -19.36 -17.11 -28.45
N PHE A 266 -20.50 -17.21 -27.75
CA PHE A 266 -21.83 -17.07 -28.34
C PHE A 266 -22.33 -15.63 -28.24
N ASP A 267 -22.31 -14.91 -29.36
CA ASP A 267 -22.83 -13.53 -29.48
C ASP A 267 -24.30 -13.39 -29.05
N ALA A 268 -25.08 -14.47 -29.09
CA ALA A 268 -26.49 -14.47 -28.66
C ALA A 268 -26.69 -14.34 -27.14
N ILE A 269 -25.68 -14.67 -26.33
CA ILE A 269 -25.76 -14.66 -24.86
C ILE A 269 -25.02 -13.45 -24.29
N CYS A 270 -23.90 -13.05 -24.90
CA CYS A 270 -23.21 -11.81 -24.52
C CYS A 270 -22.48 -11.14 -25.68
N ALA A 271 -23.15 -10.20 -26.37
CA ALA A 271 -22.61 -9.45 -27.50
C ALA A 271 -21.76 -8.22 -27.12
N SER A 272 -21.63 -7.88 -25.83
CA SER A 272 -20.93 -6.67 -25.38
C SER A 272 -19.59 -6.99 -24.72
N GLU A 273 -18.55 -6.22 -25.04
CA GLU A 273 -17.20 -6.32 -24.43
C GLU A 273 -17.19 -6.19 -22.89
N ASN A 274 -18.26 -5.64 -22.29
CA ASN A 274 -18.45 -5.47 -20.85
C ASN A 274 -19.49 -6.43 -20.24
N CYS A 275 -19.54 -7.67 -20.72
CA CYS A 275 -20.40 -8.72 -20.15
C CYS A 275 -20.03 -9.02 -18.68
N GLY A 276 -20.75 -8.43 -17.73
CA GLY A 276 -20.52 -8.57 -16.29
C GLY A 276 -20.83 -9.95 -15.70
N LEU A 277 -21.36 -10.88 -16.50
CA LEU A 277 -21.88 -12.17 -16.03
C LEU A 277 -20.80 -13.09 -15.42
N PHE A 278 -19.51 -12.89 -15.77
CA PHE A 278 -18.41 -13.77 -15.34
C PHE A 278 -17.13 -13.06 -14.86
N VAL A 279 -17.16 -11.74 -14.64
CA VAL A 279 -15.95 -10.94 -14.31
C VAL A 279 -15.38 -11.25 -12.92
N ARG A 280 -16.20 -11.67 -11.95
CA ARG A 280 -15.74 -12.10 -10.61
C ARG A 280 -15.19 -13.53 -10.57
N SER A 281 -15.64 -14.39 -11.49
CA SER A 281 -15.29 -15.81 -11.50
C SER A 281 -13.94 -16.12 -12.17
N SER A 282 -13.52 -15.34 -13.19
CA SER A 282 -12.31 -15.62 -13.98
C SER A 282 -11.01 -15.52 -13.18
N ALA A 283 -10.89 -14.51 -12.31
CA ALA A 283 -9.73 -14.35 -11.43
C ALA A 283 -9.65 -15.44 -10.34
N THR A 284 -10.81 -16.00 -9.96
CA THR A 284 -10.93 -16.91 -8.84
C THR A 284 -10.67 -18.37 -9.27
N TYR A 285 -11.22 -18.81 -10.40
CA TYR A 285 -11.02 -20.19 -10.88
C TYR A 285 -9.59 -20.45 -11.37
N GLY A 286 -9.00 -19.53 -12.14
CA GLY A 286 -7.62 -19.68 -12.62
C GLY A 286 -6.60 -19.75 -11.48
N LYS A 287 -6.79 -18.92 -10.43
CA LYS A 287 -5.95 -18.94 -9.23
C LYS A 287 -6.14 -20.23 -8.42
N SER A 288 -7.39 -20.69 -8.28
CA SER A 288 -7.71 -21.93 -7.55
C SER A 288 -7.16 -23.17 -8.26
N LEU A 289 -7.22 -23.22 -9.59
CA LEU A 289 -6.64 -24.30 -10.39
C LEU A 289 -5.11 -24.36 -10.26
N LEU A 290 -4.45 -23.20 -10.28
CA LEU A 290 -2.99 -23.13 -10.08
C LEU A 290 -2.60 -23.64 -8.69
N TYR A 291 -3.38 -23.24 -7.68
CA TYR A 291 -3.18 -23.67 -6.29
C TYR A 291 -3.35 -25.18 -6.12
N LEU A 292 -4.42 -25.78 -6.67
CA LEU A 292 -4.63 -27.23 -6.60
C LEU A 292 -3.51 -28.02 -7.31
N LYS A 293 -3.00 -27.51 -8.44
CA LYS A 293 -1.85 -28.13 -9.14
C LYS A 293 -0.56 -28.05 -8.33
N ASP A 294 -0.30 -26.93 -7.66
CA ASP A 294 0.84 -26.80 -6.76
C ASP A 294 0.70 -27.74 -5.54
N GLN A 295 -0.51 -27.88 -4.98
CA GLN A 295 -0.78 -28.84 -3.90
C GLN A 295 -0.50 -30.29 -4.33
N ILE A 296 -0.90 -30.72 -5.53
CA ILE A 296 -0.57 -32.06 -6.06
C ILE A 296 0.95 -32.24 -6.11
N LYS A 297 1.70 -31.24 -6.60
CA LYS A 297 3.16 -31.30 -6.72
C LYS A 297 3.87 -31.40 -5.36
N ASP A 298 3.31 -30.77 -4.33
CA ASP A 298 3.84 -30.83 -2.97
C ASP A 298 3.52 -32.18 -2.31
N LEU A 299 2.32 -32.70 -2.52
CA LEU A 299 1.92 -34.04 -2.09
C LEU A 299 2.77 -35.13 -2.77
N GLU A 300 3.06 -35.01 -4.08
CA GLU A 300 3.92 -35.93 -4.82
C GLU A 300 5.34 -35.97 -4.25
N ARG A 301 5.89 -34.79 -3.92
CA ARG A 301 7.19 -34.68 -3.24
C ARG A 301 7.17 -35.37 -1.87
N SER A 302 6.11 -35.15 -1.08
CA SER A 302 5.95 -35.83 0.22
C SER A 302 5.86 -37.35 0.07
N ASN A 303 5.11 -37.84 -0.92
CA ASN A 303 4.96 -39.27 -1.16
C ASN A 303 6.29 -39.94 -1.55
N LEU A 304 7.09 -39.28 -2.40
CA LEU A 304 8.43 -39.76 -2.77
C LEU A 304 9.36 -39.85 -1.55
N ILE A 305 9.27 -38.89 -0.63
CA ILE A 305 10.03 -38.89 0.63
C ILE A 305 9.59 -40.08 1.51
N HIS A 306 8.28 -40.28 1.67
CA HIS A 306 7.75 -41.41 2.44
C HIS A 306 8.19 -42.76 1.85
N GLN A 307 8.14 -42.93 0.53
CA GLN A 307 8.61 -44.16 -0.13
C GLN A 307 10.10 -44.42 0.10
N ARG A 308 10.94 -43.37 0.04
CA ARG A 308 12.38 -43.50 0.34
C ARG A 308 12.60 -43.92 1.79
N ARG A 309 11.89 -43.29 2.73
CA ARG A 309 11.97 -43.63 4.16
C ARG A 309 11.53 -45.07 4.44
N THR A 310 10.45 -45.53 3.81
CA THR A 310 10.02 -46.94 3.90
C THR A 310 11.12 -47.90 3.44
N ASN A 311 11.79 -47.60 2.33
CA ASN A 311 12.90 -48.42 1.82
C ASN A 311 14.12 -48.41 2.75
N GLU A 312 14.42 -47.27 3.39
CA GLU A 312 15.48 -47.17 4.40
C GLU A 312 15.15 -48.03 5.63
N ILE A 313 13.93 -47.94 6.15
CA ILE A 313 13.47 -48.75 7.29
C ILE A 313 13.57 -50.24 6.98
N VAL A 314 13.23 -50.67 5.76
CA VAL A 314 13.37 -52.09 5.35
C VAL A 314 14.84 -52.55 5.40
N ARG A 315 15.78 -51.68 5.00
CA ARG A 315 17.22 -51.98 5.10
C ARG A 315 17.69 -52.02 6.55
N GLU A 316 17.22 -51.09 7.38
CA GLU A 316 17.54 -51.05 8.82
C GLU A 316 17.01 -52.29 9.55
N LEU A 317 15.78 -52.71 9.28
CA LEU A 317 15.20 -53.95 9.84
C LEU A 317 16.05 -55.18 9.47
N SER A 318 16.49 -55.26 8.21
CA SER A 318 17.37 -56.35 7.76
C SER A 318 18.73 -56.35 8.47
N ARG A 319 19.27 -55.15 8.76
CA ARG A 319 20.52 -55.01 9.52
C ARG A 319 20.33 -55.39 10.99
N LEU A 320 19.22 -54.96 11.62
CA LEU A 320 18.88 -55.30 12.99
C LEU A 320 18.70 -56.81 13.19
N ASP A 321 18.09 -57.51 12.23
CA ASP A 321 17.98 -58.97 12.30
C ASP A 321 19.36 -59.66 12.28
N LEU A 322 20.31 -59.12 11.51
CA LEU A 322 21.69 -59.60 11.50
C LEU A 322 22.42 -59.29 12.82
N GLU A 323 22.20 -58.10 13.40
CA GLU A 323 22.73 -57.71 14.70
C GLU A 323 22.15 -58.56 15.85
N ILE A 324 20.86 -58.90 15.81
CA ILE A 324 20.21 -59.77 16.79
C ILE A 324 20.77 -61.19 16.70
N SER A 325 20.98 -61.71 15.49
CA SER A 325 21.53 -63.06 15.30
C SER A 325 22.99 -63.15 15.75
N THR A 326 23.80 -62.14 15.46
CA THR A 326 25.19 -62.06 15.95
C THR A 326 25.27 -61.90 17.46
N ALA A 327 24.47 -61.03 18.09
CA ALA A 327 24.43 -60.88 19.55
C ALA A 327 23.96 -62.17 20.26
N ARG A 328 23.04 -62.93 19.66
CA ARG A 328 22.64 -64.26 20.17
C ARG A 328 23.78 -65.28 20.07
N GLN A 329 24.61 -65.19 19.03
CA GLN A 329 25.77 -66.06 18.84
C GLN A 329 26.89 -65.71 19.83
N GLU A 330 27.16 -64.41 20.05
CA GLU A 330 28.09 -63.91 21.06
C GLU A 330 27.72 -64.38 22.48
N ARG A 331 26.41 -64.43 22.79
CA ARG A 331 25.90 -64.99 24.05
C ARG A 331 26.10 -66.50 24.18
N LEU A 332 26.01 -67.24 23.08
CA LEU A 332 26.29 -68.69 23.09
C LEU A 332 27.79 -68.96 23.25
N ASP A 333 28.63 -68.07 22.71
CA ASP A 333 30.08 -68.19 22.74
C ASP A 333 30.71 -67.63 24.05
N SER A 334 30.04 -66.70 24.75
CA SER A 334 30.47 -66.16 26.07
C SER A 334 30.60 -67.24 27.14
N VAL A 335 29.82 -68.33 27.01
CA VAL A 335 29.86 -69.53 27.85
C VAL A 335 31.21 -70.27 27.74
N ASN A 336 31.99 -70.04 26.66
CA ASN A 336 33.18 -70.81 26.32
C ASN A 336 34.51 -70.01 26.21
N GLN A 337 34.52 -68.67 26.35
CA GLN A 337 35.74 -67.84 26.18
C GLN A 337 36.02 -66.86 27.34
N SER A 338 37.27 -66.40 27.45
CA SER A 338 37.82 -65.62 28.57
C SER A 338 37.05 -64.32 28.87
N SER A 339 36.67 -64.14 30.14
CA SER A 339 35.81 -63.06 30.66
C SER A 339 36.28 -61.63 30.38
N VAL A 340 37.57 -61.40 30.11
CA VAL A 340 38.14 -60.06 29.96
C VAL A 340 37.85 -59.45 28.58
N ALA A 341 37.88 -60.25 27.51
CA ALA A 341 37.67 -59.76 26.15
C ALA A 341 36.20 -59.36 25.91
N THR A 342 35.26 -60.14 26.43
CA THR A 342 33.82 -59.87 26.41
C THR A 342 33.46 -58.63 27.23
N LEU A 343 34.12 -58.40 28.37
CA LEU A 343 33.97 -57.18 29.17
C LEU A 343 34.42 -55.92 28.44
N VAL A 344 35.60 -55.96 27.79
CA VAL A 344 36.10 -54.83 26.99
C VAL A 344 35.16 -54.52 25.83
N GLY A 345 34.57 -55.55 25.21
CA GLY A 345 33.53 -55.40 24.18
C GLY A 345 32.27 -54.70 24.70
N ALA A 346 31.71 -55.17 25.83
CA ALA A 346 30.50 -54.59 26.43
C ALA A 346 30.71 -53.14 26.89
N VAL A 347 31.84 -52.84 27.51
CA VAL A 347 32.21 -51.47 27.91
C VAL A 347 32.35 -50.57 26.70
N SER A 348 33.03 -51.03 25.64
CA SER A 348 33.22 -50.25 24.40
C SER A 348 31.87 -49.92 23.75
N GLN A 349 30.96 -50.89 23.69
CA GLN A 349 29.61 -50.70 23.13
C GLN A 349 28.76 -49.73 23.96
N LEU A 350 28.76 -49.86 25.29
CA LEU A 350 28.02 -48.92 26.15
C LEU A 350 28.61 -47.50 26.06
N THR A 351 29.93 -47.36 25.97
CA THR A 351 30.54 -46.03 25.74
C THR A 351 30.15 -45.44 24.39
N GLU A 352 30.11 -46.25 23.32
CA GLU A 352 29.65 -45.80 22.01
C GLU A 352 28.18 -45.38 22.05
N GLN A 353 27.34 -46.14 22.74
CA GLN A 353 25.92 -45.81 22.93
C GLN A 353 25.73 -44.51 23.71
N VAL A 354 26.49 -44.29 24.79
CA VAL A 354 26.46 -43.04 25.55
C VAL A 354 26.85 -41.84 24.67
N ILE A 355 27.87 -41.99 23.81
CA ILE A 355 28.28 -40.94 22.88
C ILE A 355 27.17 -40.65 21.87
N GLN A 356 26.57 -41.68 21.27
CA GLN A 356 25.48 -41.53 20.30
C GLN A 356 24.23 -40.88 20.92
N LEU A 357 23.81 -41.32 22.12
CA LEU A 357 22.67 -40.75 22.83
C LEU A 357 22.90 -39.29 23.23
N ARG A 358 24.11 -38.93 23.69
CA ARG A 358 24.46 -37.53 23.96
C ARG A 358 24.39 -36.66 22.70
N ARG A 359 24.94 -37.14 21.58
CA ARG A 359 24.87 -36.44 20.29
C ARG A 359 23.41 -36.26 19.85
N ALA A 360 22.60 -37.31 19.94
CA ALA A 360 21.18 -37.25 19.58
C ALA A 360 20.40 -36.26 20.46
N SER A 361 20.66 -36.23 21.77
CA SER A 361 20.04 -35.26 22.68
C SER A 361 20.38 -33.82 22.31
N GLN A 362 21.64 -33.54 21.99
CA GLN A 362 22.08 -32.19 21.60
C GLN A 362 21.44 -31.74 20.28
N LEU A 363 21.38 -32.63 19.28
CA LEU A 363 20.74 -32.34 17.99
C LEU A 363 19.24 -32.08 18.16
N GLU A 364 18.55 -32.86 18.99
CA GLU A 364 17.12 -32.70 19.23
C GLU A 364 16.81 -31.38 19.97
N GLU A 365 17.62 -30.99 20.96
CA GLU A 365 17.50 -29.70 21.65
C GLU A 365 17.69 -28.52 20.69
N GLU A 366 18.68 -28.62 19.80
CA GLU A 366 18.93 -27.61 18.77
C GLU A 366 17.79 -27.53 17.75
N LEU A 367 17.23 -28.68 17.36
CA LEU A 367 16.10 -28.75 16.44
C LEU A 367 14.85 -28.11 17.04
N ILE A 368 14.51 -28.42 18.31
CA ILE A 368 13.39 -27.78 19.02
C ILE A 368 13.55 -26.25 19.07
N ARG A 369 14.77 -25.77 19.31
CA ARG A 369 15.07 -24.34 19.34
C ARG A 369 14.81 -23.68 17.98
N ILE A 370 15.28 -24.31 16.91
CA ILE A 370 15.10 -23.79 15.54
C ILE A 370 13.64 -23.88 15.11
N GLU A 371 12.90 -24.92 15.49
CA GLU A 371 11.46 -25.05 15.22
C GLU A 371 10.66 -23.93 15.90
N SER A 372 10.97 -23.63 17.17
CA SER A 372 10.33 -22.52 17.87
C SER A 372 10.61 -21.17 17.18
N ASP A 373 11.84 -20.95 16.74
CA ASP A 373 12.24 -19.74 16.01
C ASP A 373 11.60 -19.66 14.61
N TYR A 374 11.46 -20.80 13.93
CA TYR A 374 10.75 -20.91 12.65
C TYR A 374 9.27 -20.53 12.79
N VAL A 375 8.57 -21.07 13.79
CA VAL A 375 7.16 -20.72 14.07
C VAL A 375 7.02 -19.23 14.38
N ALA A 376 7.91 -18.68 15.21
CA ALA A 376 7.90 -17.25 15.52
C ALA A 376 8.05 -16.37 14.26
N LYS A 377 8.92 -16.76 13.31
CA LYS A 377 9.07 -16.06 12.03
C LYS A 377 7.84 -16.18 11.13
N LEU A 378 7.16 -17.33 11.12
CA LEU A 378 5.90 -17.48 10.40
C LEU A 378 4.81 -16.56 10.95
N ASP A 379 4.68 -16.47 12.28
CA ASP A 379 3.74 -15.57 12.93
C ASP A 379 4.06 -14.09 12.64
N GLU A 380 5.34 -13.72 12.66
CA GLU A 380 5.79 -12.37 12.30
C GLU A 380 5.47 -12.05 10.84
N ARG A 381 5.69 -13.00 9.93
CA ARG A 381 5.37 -12.87 8.51
C ARG A 381 3.88 -12.58 8.30
N GLU A 382 3.00 -13.30 8.99
CA GLU A 382 1.55 -13.07 8.89
C GLU A 382 1.14 -11.70 9.45
N LYS A 383 1.78 -11.25 10.54
CA LYS A 383 1.58 -9.89 11.09
C LYS A 383 2.04 -8.82 10.11
N VAL A 384 3.16 -9.01 9.41
CA VAL A 384 3.63 -8.07 8.38
C VAL A 384 2.69 -8.06 7.18
N HIS A 385 2.22 -9.23 6.74
CA HIS A 385 1.30 -9.38 5.62
C HIS A 385 -0.06 -8.70 5.90
N SER A 386 -0.63 -8.90 7.09
CA SER A 386 -1.87 -8.22 7.52
C SER A 386 -1.71 -6.70 7.60
N ARG A 387 -0.59 -6.20 8.14
CA ARG A 387 -0.29 -4.75 8.14
C ARG A 387 -0.19 -4.17 6.73
N LEU A 388 0.45 -4.88 5.80
CA LEU A 388 0.56 -4.49 4.40
C LEU A 388 -0.82 -4.43 3.74
N SER A 389 -1.67 -5.43 3.98
CA SER A 389 -3.05 -5.46 3.48
C SER A 389 -3.88 -4.29 4.04
N ASN A 390 -3.74 -3.97 5.34
CA ASN A 390 -4.45 -2.87 5.98
C ASN A 390 -4.05 -1.48 5.43
N LEU A 391 -2.78 -1.30 5.04
CA LEU A 391 -2.34 -0.07 4.37
C LEU A 391 -3.05 0.16 3.03
N ASP A 392 -3.43 -0.92 2.35
CA ASP A 392 -4.14 -0.88 1.07
C ASP A 392 -5.68 -0.87 1.28
N ALA A 393 -6.20 -1.44 2.36
CA ALA A 393 -7.64 -1.61 2.64
C ALA A 393 -8.40 -0.31 3.01
N HIS A 394 -7.72 0.77 3.41
CA HIS A 394 -8.34 2.07 3.65
C HIS A 394 -8.93 2.74 2.37
N SER A 395 -8.94 2.03 1.23
CA SER A 395 -9.47 2.55 -0.03
C SER A 395 -10.99 2.55 -0.09
N SER A 396 -11.72 1.67 0.59
CA SER A 396 -13.17 1.47 0.29
C SER A 396 -14.05 2.69 0.61
N ALA A 397 -13.90 3.29 1.80
CA ALA A 397 -14.62 4.52 2.16
C ALA A 397 -14.14 5.73 1.34
N ALA A 398 -12.81 5.88 1.19
CA ALA A 398 -12.21 6.93 0.38
C ALA A 398 -12.60 6.84 -1.11
N ASP A 399 -12.84 5.63 -1.62
CA ASP A 399 -13.29 5.37 -3.00
C ASP A 399 -14.77 5.74 -3.18
N LEU A 400 -15.61 5.57 -2.15
CA LEU A 400 -16.99 6.03 -2.17
C LEU A 400 -17.07 7.56 -2.17
N ASP A 401 -16.32 8.24 -1.30
CA ASP A 401 -16.30 9.71 -1.27
C ASP A 401 -15.74 10.29 -2.58
N LEU A 402 -14.67 9.69 -3.10
CA LEU A 402 -14.13 10.05 -4.42
C LEU A 402 -15.18 9.88 -5.53
N LEU A 403 -15.95 8.79 -5.51
CA LEU A 403 -17.01 8.56 -6.50
C LEU A 403 -18.11 9.62 -6.38
N ARG A 404 -18.56 9.94 -5.15
CA ARG A 404 -19.59 10.96 -4.90
C ARG A 404 -19.16 12.33 -5.42
N ILE A 405 -17.93 12.75 -5.11
CA ILE A 405 -17.39 14.04 -5.56
C ILE A 405 -17.26 14.07 -7.09
N ARG A 406 -16.77 13.00 -7.72
CA ARG A 406 -16.65 12.93 -9.19
C ARG A 406 -18.01 13.07 -9.87
N THR A 407 -19.04 12.41 -9.35
CA THR A 407 -20.41 12.53 -9.87
C THR A 407 -20.94 13.95 -9.69
N ALA A 408 -20.76 14.55 -8.50
CA ALA A 408 -21.19 15.92 -8.23
C ALA A 408 -20.50 16.94 -9.17
N ILE A 409 -19.19 16.82 -9.37
CA ILE A 409 -18.45 17.67 -10.31
C ILE A 409 -18.98 17.48 -11.74
N ALA A 410 -19.18 16.24 -12.19
CA ALA A 410 -19.69 15.97 -13.54
C ALA A 410 -21.07 16.59 -13.78
N GLU A 411 -21.97 16.50 -12.80
CA GLU A 411 -23.30 17.13 -12.86
C GLU A 411 -23.20 18.66 -12.90
N ARG A 412 -22.36 19.26 -12.06
CA ARG A 412 -22.13 20.71 -12.06
C ARG A 412 -21.48 21.20 -13.34
N ILE A 413 -20.55 20.44 -13.94
CA ILE A 413 -19.98 20.79 -15.25
C ILE A 413 -21.09 20.86 -16.31
N LYS A 414 -22.01 19.89 -16.35
CA LYS A 414 -23.14 19.92 -17.29
C LYS A 414 -24.00 21.16 -17.11
N PHE A 415 -24.29 21.54 -15.87
CA PHE A 415 -25.02 22.75 -15.54
C PHE A 415 -24.31 24.00 -16.06
N TRP A 416 -23.02 24.18 -15.72
CA TRP A 416 -22.26 25.37 -16.11
C TRP A 416 -22.00 25.45 -17.62
N LEU A 417 -21.86 24.32 -18.32
CA LEU A 417 -21.82 24.31 -19.79
C LEU A 417 -23.14 24.79 -20.41
N GLY A 418 -24.27 24.47 -19.78
CA GLY A 418 -25.59 24.98 -20.17
C GLY A 418 -25.70 26.49 -19.98
N VAL A 419 -25.27 27.01 -18.83
CA VAL A 419 -25.24 28.45 -18.52
C VAL A 419 -24.36 29.21 -19.53
N LEU A 420 -23.18 28.68 -19.83
CA LEU A 420 -22.23 29.25 -20.79
C LEU A 420 -22.60 28.99 -22.26
N ARG A 421 -23.70 28.26 -22.52
CA ARG A 421 -24.18 27.87 -23.87
C ARG A 421 -23.06 27.33 -24.76
N THR A 422 -22.25 26.43 -24.22
CA THR A 422 -21.02 25.98 -24.90
C THR A 422 -21.35 25.18 -26.17
N PRO A 423 -20.92 25.62 -27.37
CA PRO A 423 -21.23 24.93 -28.60
C PRO A 423 -20.32 23.70 -28.81
N ASN A 424 -20.84 22.69 -29.50
CA ASN A 424 -20.09 21.52 -29.97
C ASN A 424 -19.40 20.68 -28.87
N VAL A 425 -20.00 20.61 -27.68
CA VAL A 425 -19.51 19.78 -26.56
C VAL A 425 -20.59 18.78 -26.15
N SER A 426 -20.20 17.52 -25.97
CA SER A 426 -21.11 16.50 -25.45
C SER A 426 -21.45 16.74 -23.99
N LEU A 427 -22.72 16.60 -23.61
CA LEU A 427 -23.17 16.61 -22.21
C LEU A 427 -22.96 15.26 -21.50
N ASP A 428 -22.42 14.26 -22.20
CA ASP A 428 -21.87 13.06 -21.58
C ASP A 428 -20.51 13.38 -20.95
N VAL A 429 -20.56 13.91 -19.72
CA VAL A 429 -19.39 14.33 -18.94
C VAL A 429 -18.99 13.20 -18.00
N GLN A 430 -17.73 12.79 -18.10
CA GLN A 430 -17.09 11.84 -17.20
C GLN A 430 -15.85 12.48 -16.57
N VAL A 431 -15.72 12.32 -15.25
CA VAL A 431 -14.55 12.77 -14.49
C VAL A 431 -13.82 11.52 -14.03
N ASP A 432 -12.51 11.38 -14.26
CA ASP A 432 -11.74 10.20 -13.84
C ASP A 432 -11.24 10.28 -12.37
N ARG A 433 -10.45 9.29 -11.91
CA ARG A 433 -9.89 9.25 -10.54
C ARG A 433 -8.83 10.33 -10.26
N ASP A 434 -8.38 11.01 -11.31
CA ASP A 434 -7.40 12.11 -11.30
C ASP A 434 -8.07 13.46 -11.60
N PHE A 435 -9.39 13.50 -11.62
CA PHE A 435 -10.21 14.67 -11.93
C PHE A 435 -10.07 15.21 -13.35
N ASN A 436 -9.47 14.44 -14.27
CA ASN A 436 -9.45 14.80 -15.69
C ASN A 436 -10.86 14.62 -16.26
N VAL A 437 -11.26 15.54 -17.14
CA VAL A 437 -12.62 15.55 -17.68
C VAL A 437 -12.63 15.05 -19.12
N VAL A 438 -13.60 14.20 -19.42
CA VAL A 438 -13.85 13.65 -20.75
C VAL A 438 -15.30 13.96 -21.16
N PHE A 439 -15.46 14.45 -22.39
CA PHE A 439 -16.74 14.83 -22.99
C PHE A 439 -17.06 13.90 -24.16
N GLY A 440 -18.00 12.96 -23.98
CA GLY A 440 -18.37 11.99 -25.03
C GLY A 440 -17.18 11.21 -25.59
N GLY A 441 -16.25 10.82 -24.72
CA GLY A 441 -14.99 10.13 -25.09
C GLY A 441 -13.83 11.04 -25.50
N GLN A 442 -14.02 12.36 -25.62
CA GLN A 442 -12.97 13.30 -26.00
C GLN A 442 -12.36 14.01 -24.78
N LYS A 443 -11.02 14.09 -24.72
CA LYS A 443 -10.29 14.84 -23.69
C LYS A 443 -10.35 16.35 -23.94
N VAL A 444 -10.22 17.16 -22.89
CA VAL A 444 -10.23 18.64 -22.98
C VAL A 444 -9.20 19.18 -23.98
N THR A 445 -8.03 18.56 -24.09
CA THR A 445 -6.95 18.97 -25.02
C THR A 445 -7.33 18.93 -26.51
N LYS A 446 -8.47 18.33 -26.87
CA LYS A 446 -8.99 18.34 -28.25
C LYS A 446 -9.77 19.60 -28.61
N PHE A 447 -10.27 20.35 -27.62
CA PHE A 447 -11.00 21.59 -27.84
C PHE A 447 -10.03 22.78 -27.95
N LYS A 448 -10.42 23.82 -28.70
CA LYS A 448 -9.60 25.03 -28.92
C LYS A 448 -10.46 26.30 -28.94
N GLY A 449 -9.83 27.44 -28.71
CA GLY A 449 -10.46 28.76 -28.79
C GLY A 449 -11.62 28.93 -27.81
N SER A 450 -12.67 29.64 -28.24
CA SER A 450 -13.87 29.94 -27.45
C SER A 450 -14.47 28.71 -26.73
N THR A 451 -14.56 27.55 -27.40
CA THR A 451 -15.10 26.33 -26.79
C THR A 451 -14.23 25.86 -25.62
N LEU A 452 -12.90 25.89 -25.74
CA LEU A 452 -11.99 25.51 -24.66
C LEU A 452 -12.13 26.46 -23.46
N THR A 453 -12.19 27.77 -23.70
CA THR A 453 -12.38 28.79 -22.67
C THR A 453 -13.66 28.55 -21.86
N ARG A 454 -14.77 28.27 -22.55
CA ARG A 454 -16.06 27.94 -21.89
C ARG A 454 -15.99 26.62 -21.12
N ILE A 455 -15.31 25.60 -21.64
CA ILE A 455 -15.10 24.31 -20.93
C ILE A 455 -14.31 24.53 -19.64
N ILE A 456 -13.19 25.23 -19.70
CA ILE A 456 -12.34 25.47 -18.52
C ILE A 456 -13.10 26.27 -17.47
N LEU A 457 -13.82 27.31 -17.88
CA LEU A 457 -14.66 28.10 -16.97
C LEU A 457 -15.74 27.23 -16.31
N ALA A 458 -16.39 26.33 -17.06
CA ALA A 458 -17.34 25.39 -16.51
C ALA A 458 -16.70 24.41 -15.52
N ILE A 459 -15.53 23.84 -15.82
CA ILE A 459 -14.79 22.93 -14.93
C ILE A 459 -14.42 23.62 -13.62
N ARG A 460 -13.86 24.84 -13.69
CA ARG A 460 -13.47 25.61 -12.51
C ARG A 460 -14.65 26.01 -11.65
N THR A 461 -15.71 26.51 -12.28
CA THR A 461 -16.91 26.92 -11.55
C THR A 461 -17.61 25.71 -10.92
N ALA A 462 -17.61 24.56 -11.60
CA ALA A 462 -18.13 23.32 -11.05
C ALA A 462 -17.33 22.85 -9.83
N ALA A 463 -16.00 22.89 -9.89
CA ALA A 463 -15.17 22.57 -8.74
C ALA A 463 -15.48 23.53 -7.57
N PHE A 464 -15.53 24.84 -7.82
CA PHE A 464 -15.87 25.84 -6.82
C PHE A 464 -17.28 25.64 -6.21
N ASP A 465 -18.30 25.35 -7.02
CA ASP A 465 -19.67 25.04 -6.57
C ASP A 465 -19.71 23.84 -5.61
N VAL A 466 -18.95 22.77 -5.91
CA VAL A 466 -18.87 21.60 -5.02
C VAL A 466 -18.07 21.90 -3.75
N VAL A 467 -16.95 22.63 -3.84
CA VAL A 467 -16.11 22.99 -2.68
C VAL A 467 -16.83 23.92 -1.72
N THR A 468 -17.67 24.82 -2.23
CA THR A 468 -18.40 25.79 -1.42
C THR A 468 -19.68 25.23 -0.77
N GLN A 469 -19.89 23.91 -0.82
CA GLN A 469 -20.95 23.30 -0.01
C GLN A 469 -20.67 23.47 1.49
N PRO A 470 -21.69 23.73 2.34
CA PRO A 470 -21.50 24.10 3.76
C PRO A 470 -20.60 23.15 4.57
N GLU A 471 -20.65 21.87 4.25
CA GLU A 471 -19.91 20.78 4.89
C GLU A 471 -18.43 20.69 4.49
N ASN A 472 -18.01 21.36 3.40
CA ASN A 472 -16.68 21.20 2.83
C ASN A 472 -15.72 22.31 3.29
N PRO A 473 -14.48 21.97 3.72
CA PRO A 473 -13.44 22.97 3.92
C PRO A 473 -12.88 23.47 2.58
N GLY A 474 -12.10 24.54 2.64
CA GLY A 474 -11.40 25.10 1.48
C GLY A 474 -11.68 26.57 1.21
N PRO A 475 -11.02 27.14 0.18
CA PRO A 475 -11.18 28.53 -0.19
C PRO A 475 -12.63 28.85 -0.56
N ARG A 476 -13.18 29.89 0.09
CA ARG A 476 -14.53 30.42 -0.16
C ARG A 476 -14.51 31.62 -1.11
N PHE A 477 -13.53 31.66 -2.00
CA PHE A 477 -13.40 32.74 -2.99
C PHE A 477 -13.16 32.19 -4.40
N PHE A 478 -13.57 32.94 -5.41
CA PHE A 478 -13.28 32.68 -6.80
C PHE A 478 -12.83 33.97 -7.49
N ILE A 479 -11.64 33.95 -8.08
CA ILE A 479 -10.93 35.10 -8.63
C ILE A 479 -10.77 34.88 -10.13
N LEU A 480 -11.28 35.76 -10.98
CA LEU A 480 -11.09 35.62 -12.42
C LEU A 480 -10.91 36.93 -13.18
N ASP A 481 -9.99 36.95 -14.14
CA ASP A 481 -10.05 37.92 -15.23
C ASP A 481 -11.10 37.44 -16.22
N THR A 482 -12.11 38.25 -16.54
CA THR A 482 -13.14 37.80 -17.48
C THR A 482 -12.54 37.43 -18.83
N PRO A 483 -13.02 36.36 -19.51
CA PRO A 483 -12.59 36.01 -20.86
C PRO A 483 -12.67 37.17 -21.85
N ARG A 484 -11.86 37.14 -22.91
CA ARG A 484 -11.89 38.18 -23.92
C ARG A 484 -13.22 38.11 -24.70
N GLN A 485 -13.64 39.24 -25.27
CA GLN A 485 -14.93 39.36 -25.96
C GLN A 485 -15.05 38.43 -27.18
N GLN A 486 -13.93 38.09 -27.84
CA GLN A 486 -13.91 37.10 -28.91
C GLN A 486 -14.11 35.65 -28.43
N ASP A 487 -13.94 35.39 -27.13
CA ASP A 487 -14.04 34.05 -26.55
C ASP A 487 -15.44 33.75 -26.02
N ILE A 488 -16.14 34.73 -25.45
CA ILE A 488 -17.52 34.57 -24.95
C ILE A 488 -18.35 35.81 -25.30
N SER A 489 -19.59 35.59 -25.75
CA SER A 489 -20.51 36.69 -26.04
C SER A 489 -20.86 37.45 -24.75
N ARG A 490 -21.19 38.74 -24.88
CA ARG A 490 -21.54 39.58 -23.74
C ARG A 490 -22.74 39.02 -22.96
N ASP A 491 -23.74 38.50 -23.68
CA ASP A 491 -24.97 37.97 -23.08
C ASP A 491 -24.71 36.66 -22.34
N ASP A 492 -23.92 35.75 -22.92
CA ASP A 492 -23.57 34.48 -22.27
C ASP A 492 -22.72 34.73 -21.01
N LEU A 493 -21.79 35.68 -21.07
CA LEU A 493 -20.97 36.06 -19.92
C LEU A 493 -21.79 36.77 -18.83
N ALA A 494 -22.74 37.62 -19.20
CA ALA A 494 -23.64 38.26 -18.24
C ALA A 494 -24.51 37.24 -17.50
N GLU A 495 -25.06 36.24 -18.20
CA GLU A 495 -25.81 35.15 -17.56
C GLU A 495 -24.91 34.33 -16.63
N TYR A 496 -23.67 34.02 -17.05
CA TYR A 496 -22.70 33.36 -16.17
C TYR A 496 -22.41 34.16 -14.90
N ILE A 497 -22.13 35.46 -15.02
CA ILE A 497 -21.86 36.33 -13.86
C ILE A 497 -23.08 36.41 -12.94
N LYS A 498 -24.30 36.46 -13.49
CA LYS A 498 -25.53 36.40 -12.71
C LYS A 498 -25.64 35.10 -11.92
N GLN A 499 -25.41 33.95 -12.55
CA GLN A 499 -25.50 32.65 -11.89
C GLN A 499 -24.42 32.45 -10.83
N ILE A 500 -23.19 32.89 -11.07
CA ILE A 500 -22.12 32.77 -10.07
C ILE A 500 -22.34 33.72 -8.87
N LYS A 501 -22.98 34.89 -9.07
CA LYS A 501 -23.40 35.77 -7.97
C LYS A 501 -24.46 35.10 -7.07
N LEU A 502 -25.43 34.41 -7.67
CA LEU A 502 -26.42 33.64 -6.92
C LEU A 502 -25.75 32.53 -6.10
N LEU A 503 -24.85 31.77 -6.72
CA LEU A 503 -24.05 30.76 -6.02
C LEU A 503 -23.28 31.37 -4.84
N ALA A 504 -22.61 32.51 -5.05
CA ALA A 504 -21.82 33.18 -4.02
C ALA A 504 -22.67 33.59 -2.80
N SER A 505 -23.85 34.16 -3.06
CA SER A 505 -24.83 34.54 -2.03
C SER A 505 -25.35 33.32 -1.25
N GLU A 506 -25.73 32.25 -1.95
CA GLU A 506 -26.24 31.02 -1.32
C GLU A 506 -25.18 30.29 -0.48
N ARG A 507 -23.90 30.37 -0.88
CA ARG A 507 -22.81 29.59 -0.30
C ARG A 507 -21.90 30.36 0.65
N SER A 508 -22.23 31.61 0.96
CA SER A 508 -21.38 32.53 1.74
C SER A 508 -19.95 32.58 1.19
N ALA A 509 -19.84 32.77 -0.13
CA ALA A 509 -18.56 32.82 -0.84
C ALA A 509 -18.38 34.17 -1.54
N GLN A 510 -17.14 34.52 -1.87
CA GLN A 510 -16.81 35.77 -2.53
C GLN A 510 -16.37 35.52 -3.98
N VAL A 511 -16.93 36.27 -4.93
CA VAL A 511 -16.47 36.23 -6.33
C VAL A 511 -15.85 37.58 -6.66
N ILE A 512 -14.61 37.56 -7.12
CA ILE A 512 -13.85 38.75 -7.50
C ILE A 512 -13.52 38.59 -8.98
N TYR A 513 -13.93 39.56 -9.79
CA TYR A 513 -13.62 39.52 -11.21
C TYR A 513 -13.27 40.88 -11.76
N SER A 514 -12.38 40.92 -12.75
CA SER A 514 -12.10 42.13 -13.51
C SER A 514 -12.69 42.05 -14.91
N THR A 515 -13.27 43.15 -15.37
CA THR A 515 -13.84 43.31 -16.72
C THR A 515 -13.37 44.61 -17.34
N THR A 516 -13.11 44.61 -18.65
CA THR A 516 -12.61 45.78 -19.38
C THR A 516 -13.68 46.49 -20.20
N ASN A 517 -14.74 45.78 -20.61
CA ASN A 517 -15.63 46.23 -21.68
C ASN A 517 -17.12 46.32 -21.28
N HIS A 518 -17.49 45.81 -20.10
CA HIS A 518 -18.88 45.79 -19.66
C HIS A 518 -19.00 45.98 -18.15
N ARG A 519 -19.68 47.04 -17.73
CA ARG A 519 -20.12 47.19 -16.34
C ARG A 519 -21.38 46.35 -16.12
N TYR A 520 -21.28 45.38 -15.21
CA TYR A 520 -22.40 44.51 -14.82
C TYR A 520 -23.19 45.13 -13.67
N ASP A 521 -24.47 44.77 -13.56
CA ASP A 521 -25.33 45.27 -12.49
C ASP A 521 -24.79 44.87 -11.11
N GLN A 522 -24.72 45.85 -10.21
CA GLN A 522 -24.26 45.69 -8.83
C GLN A 522 -25.45 45.35 -7.93
N GLY A 523 -25.30 44.28 -7.14
CA GLY A 523 -26.17 43.97 -6.02
C GLY A 523 -25.88 44.87 -4.81
N GLN A 524 -26.67 44.69 -3.75
CA GLN A 524 -26.57 45.50 -2.53
C GLN A 524 -25.23 45.30 -1.79
N ASP A 525 -24.64 44.10 -1.88
CA ASP A 525 -23.39 43.74 -1.21
C ASP A 525 -22.18 43.75 -2.17
N ASP A 526 -22.37 44.19 -3.42
CA ASP A 526 -21.29 44.27 -4.40
C ASP A 526 -20.47 45.54 -4.19
N THR A 527 -19.15 45.42 -4.36
CA THR A 527 -18.24 46.58 -4.37
C THR A 527 -17.48 46.63 -5.69
N GLU A 528 -17.53 47.78 -6.35
CA GLU A 528 -16.73 48.06 -7.54
C GLU A 528 -15.48 48.84 -7.15
N TRP A 529 -14.32 48.36 -7.58
CA TRP A 529 -13.04 49.04 -7.42
C TRP A 529 -12.61 49.65 -8.74
N THR A 530 -12.60 50.98 -8.80
CA THR A 530 -12.06 51.75 -9.93
C THR A 530 -10.66 52.25 -9.60
N PRO A 531 -9.69 52.21 -10.53
CA PRO A 531 -8.38 52.79 -10.30
C PRO A 531 -8.48 54.30 -10.06
N ASP A 532 -7.86 54.78 -8.98
CA ASP A 532 -7.89 56.20 -8.60
C ASP A 532 -6.55 56.91 -8.88
N PHE A 533 -5.46 56.16 -8.99
CA PHE A 533 -4.12 56.72 -9.25
C PHE A 533 -3.87 56.99 -10.73
N VAL A 534 -3.48 58.23 -11.03
CA VAL A 534 -3.24 58.71 -12.38
C VAL A 534 -1.97 58.07 -12.97
N GLY A 535 -2.15 57.31 -14.06
CA GLY A 535 -1.07 56.88 -14.95
C GLY A 535 -0.69 57.98 -15.94
N LEU A 536 0.10 57.65 -16.97
CA LEU A 536 0.48 58.65 -17.99
C LEU A 536 -0.74 59.14 -18.81
N ASP A 537 -1.65 58.23 -19.17
CA ASP A 537 -2.80 58.55 -20.03
C ASP A 537 -4.17 58.30 -19.36
N HIS A 538 -4.24 57.42 -18.37
CA HIS A 538 -5.47 57.05 -17.65
C HIS A 538 -5.15 56.56 -16.23
N PRO A 539 -6.11 56.55 -15.29
CA PRO A 539 -5.93 55.93 -13.99
C PRO A 539 -5.55 54.44 -14.11
N MET A 540 -4.49 54.01 -13.41
CA MET A 540 -3.93 52.65 -13.57
C MET A 540 -3.89 51.83 -12.27
N PHE A 541 -3.84 52.47 -11.10
CA PHE A 541 -3.60 51.76 -9.83
C PHE A 541 -4.70 52.00 -8.78
N LEU A 542 -4.92 50.98 -7.94
CA LEU A 542 -5.74 51.05 -6.73
C LEU A 542 -4.83 51.33 -5.53
N GLY A 543 -5.28 52.14 -4.56
CA GLY A 543 -4.62 52.32 -3.26
C GLY A 543 -4.77 53.72 -2.65
N ILE A 544 -3.97 53.99 -1.62
CA ILE A 544 -3.92 55.29 -0.92
C ILE A 544 -2.51 55.87 -1.08
N GLU A 545 -2.38 57.18 -1.33
CA GLU A 545 -1.06 57.83 -1.36
C GLU A 545 -0.40 57.65 0.01
N SER A 546 0.72 56.91 0.05
CA SER A 546 1.58 56.92 1.23
C SER A 546 2.32 58.26 1.25
N PRO A 547 2.17 59.08 2.30
CA PRO A 547 3.01 60.26 2.46
C PRO A 547 4.44 59.75 2.60
N ARG A 548 5.24 59.94 1.55
CA ARG A 548 6.66 59.58 1.56
C ARG A 548 7.33 60.13 2.82
N LEU A 549 7.99 59.25 3.58
CA LEU A 549 9.03 59.62 4.54
C LEU A 549 10.27 60.14 3.80
#